data_AF-A0A0B0PSH9-F1
#
_entry.id   AF-A0A0B0PSH9-F1
#
_cell.length_a   1.000
_cell.length_b   1.000
_cell.length_c   1.000
_cell.angle_alpha   90.00
_cell.angle_beta   90.00
_cell.angle_gamma   90.00
#
_symmetry.space_group_name_H-M   'P 1'
#
loop_
_entity.id
_entity.type
_entity.pdbx_description
1 polymer ?
#
loop_
_entity_poly.entity_id
_entity_poly.type
_entity_poly.pdbx_seq_one_letter_code
_entity_poly.pdbx_strand_id
1 'polypeptide(L)'
;MGGCLSGDLKGGKQAIGGGVHGRSTMNNDTGHNEAIHHFYRVRGHSPLFTQIELSLSASNLRDLDITSKSDPMAVLYVKKMDGTLEELGRTEVILNSLNPAWIDKIHVAYQFEIVQNLV
;
A
#
# COMPACT_ATOMS: atom_id res chain seq x y z
N MET A 1 59.26 24.28 1.87
CA MET A 1 58.92 23.07 2.65
C MET A 1 58.57 23.56 4.06
N GLY A 2 57.32 23.85 4.46
CA GLY A 2 56.06 23.12 4.28
C GLY A 2 56.05 21.92 5.25
N GLY A 3 55.31 21.86 6.36
CA GLY A 3 54.29 22.76 6.92
C GLY A 3 53.99 22.47 8.40
N CYS A 4 53.28 23.41 9.02
CA CYS A 4 52.82 23.49 10.41
C CYS A 4 51.65 22.50 10.68
N LEU A 5 51.67 21.75 11.79
CA LEU A 5 50.94 21.94 13.07
C LEU A 5 49.43 21.58 13.10
N SER A 6 49.13 20.72 14.10
CA SER A 6 47.98 20.74 15.03
C SER A 6 46.66 19.99 14.72
N GLY A 7 46.30 19.11 15.67
CA GLY A 7 44.93 18.72 16.07
C GLY A 7 44.19 17.79 15.09
N ASP A 8 43.22 16.96 15.45
CA ASP A 8 42.46 16.88 16.69
C ASP A 8 41.58 15.60 16.69
N LEU A 9 41.16 15.21 17.90
CA LEU A 9 39.94 14.46 18.27
C LEU A 9 39.66 13.05 17.70
N LYS A 10 40.08 12.09 18.53
CA LYS A 10 39.35 10.87 18.92
C LYS A 10 37.86 11.20 19.17
N GLY A 11 36.93 10.68 18.38
CA GLY A 11 35.50 10.79 18.70
C GLY A 11 34.53 10.50 17.55
N GLY A 12 34.08 9.25 17.41
CA GLY A 12 32.99 8.86 16.52
C GLY A 12 32.37 7.57 17.01
N LYS A 13 31.10 7.62 17.42
CA LYS A 13 30.47 6.68 18.34
C LYS A 13 29.99 5.42 17.62
N GLN A 14 30.28 4.23 18.16
CA GLN A 14 29.57 3.01 17.77
C GLN A 14 28.12 3.10 18.26
N ALA A 15 27.17 3.13 17.34
CA ALA A 15 25.78 2.86 17.65
C ALA A 15 25.59 1.34 17.72
N ILE A 16 25.32 0.85 18.92
CA ILE A 16 24.90 -0.53 19.19
C ILE A 16 23.42 -0.62 18.84
N GLY A 17 23.10 -1.37 17.79
CA GLY A 17 21.74 -1.65 17.35
C GLY A 17 21.70 -2.94 16.56
N GLY A 18 21.93 -4.05 17.27
CA GLY A 18 21.80 -5.39 16.71
C GLY A 18 20.34 -5.72 16.43
N GLY A 19 20.00 -5.87 15.15
CA GLY A 19 18.78 -6.50 14.67
C GLY A 19 19.18 -7.50 13.58
N VAL A 20 19.31 -8.75 13.99
CA VAL A 20 19.72 -9.93 13.20
C VAL A 20 18.90 -10.04 11.91
N HIS A 21 19.54 -10.11 10.74
CA HIS A 21 19.13 -10.97 9.62
C HIS A 21 20.35 -11.30 8.73
N GLY A 22 20.78 -12.57 8.76
CA GLY A 22 21.52 -13.22 7.68
C GLY A 22 23.03 -12.99 7.63
N ARG A 23 23.80 -13.92 8.23
CA ARG A 23 25.19 -14.14 7.85
C ARG A 23 25.22 -14.90 6.52
N SER A 24 25.76 -14.31 5.46
CA SER A 24 26.23 -15.04 4.28
C SER A 24 27.62 -14.56 3.87
N THR A 25 28.39 -15.53 3.39
CA THR A 25 29.81 -15.54 3.13
C THR A 25 30.26 -14.51 2.09
N MET A 26 31.44 -13.92 2.35
CA MET A 26 32.36 -13.19 1.46
C MET A 26 32.02 -13.23 -0.05
N ASN A 27 31.69 -12.06 -0.61
CA ASN A 27 32.06 -11.61 -1.95
C ASN A 27 32.01 -10.06 -1.94
N ASN A 28 33.12 -9.39 -2.25
CA ASN A 28 33.27 -7.93 -2.11
C ASN A 28 32.50 -7.10 -3.16
N ASP A 29 31.79 -7.74 -4.10
CA ASP A 29 31.04 -7.07 -5.17
C ASP A 29 29.57 -6.77 -4.82
N THR A 30 29.04 -7.31 -3.72
CA THR A 30 27.62 -7.14 -3.35
C THR A 30 27.33 -5.86 -2.54
N GLY A 31 28.32 -5.28 -1.87
CA GLY A 31 28.11 -4.14 -0.96
C GLY A 31 27.91 -2.77 -1.62
N HIS A 32 28.48 -2.53 -2.81
CA HIS A 32 28.29 -1.26 -3.54
C HIS A 32 26.86 -1.09 -4.04
N ASN A 33 26.17 -2.21 -4.27
CA ASN A 33 24.87 -2.24 -4.92
C ASN A 33 23.75 -1.99 -3.90
N GLU A 34 23.98 -2.32 -2.63
CA GLU A 34 23.03 -2.10 -1.53
C GLU A 34 22.90 -0.63 -1.15
N ALA A 35 24.01 0.12 -1.10
CA ALA A 35 23.98 1.55 -0.78
C ALA A 35 23.23 2.36 -1.86
N ILE A 36 23.44 2.02 -3.13
CA ILE A 36 22.74 2.62 -4.28
C ILE A 36 21.24 2.27 -4.22
N HIS A 37 20.92 0.99 -3.98
CA HIS A 37 19.53 0.55 -3.83
C HIS A 37 18.81 1.22 -2.64
N HIS A 38 19.50 1.35 -1.49
CA HIS A 38 18.98 2.06 -0.33
C HIS A 38 18.76 3.55 -0.61
N PHE A 39 19.68 4.20 -1.32
CA PHE A 39 19.54 5.59 -1.73
C PHE A 39 18.29 5.82 -2.60
N TYR A 40 18.06 4.97 -3.61
CA TYR A 40 16.86 5.05 -4.44
C TYR A 40 15.57 4.76 -3.66
N ARG A 41 15.59 3.77 -2.77
CA ARG A 41 14.46 3.43 -1.90
C ARG A 41 14.08 4.56 -0.96
N VAL A 42 15.05 5.15 -0.26
CA VAL A 42 14.82 6.27 0.67
C VAL A 42 14.33 7.52 -0.06
N ARG A 43 14.74 7.71 -1.32
CA ARG A 43 14.26 8.82 -2.16
C ARG A 43 12.93 8.54 -2.87
N GLY A 44 12.19 7.50 -2.48
CA GLY A 44 10.85 7.24 -3.00
C GLY A 44 10.82 6.85 -4.48
N HIS A 45 11.89 6.25 -5.02
CA HIS A 45 11.85 5.69 -6.39
C HIS A 45 11.03 4.38 -6.47
N SER A 46 10.54 3.89 -5.34
CA SER A 46 9.48 2.89 -5.24
C SER A 46 8.17 3.57 -4.86
N PRO A 47 7.01 3.12 -5.38
CA PRO A 47 5.71 3.66 -4.99
C PRO A 47 5.56 3.62 -3.47
N LEU A 48 5.16 4.76 -2.89
CA LEU A 48 4.96 4.91 -1.44
C LEU A 48 3.57 4.43 -0.98
N PHE A 49 2.83 3.76 -1.86
CA PHE A 49 1.51 3.20 -1.59
C PHE A 49 1.53 1.70 -1.82
N THR A 50 0.66 0.99 -1.12
CA THR A 50 0.42 -0.45 -1.35
C THR A 50 -0.88 -0.62 -2.11
N GLN A 51 -0.91 -1.45 -3.15
CA GLN A 51 -2.17 -1.77 -3.83
C GLN A 51 -2.90 -2.86 -3.06
N ILE A 52 -4.16 -2.62 -2.72
CA ILE A 52 -5.04 -3.59 -2.06
C ILE A 52 -6.18 -4.00 -3.00
N GLU A 53 -6.73 -5.18 -2.76
CA GLU A 53 -7.90 -5.71 -3.47
C GLU A 53 -9.07 -5.85 -2.49
N LEU A 54 -10.21 -5.29 -2.86
CA LEU A 54 -11.45 -5.41 -2.11
C LEU A 54 -12.35 -6.43 -2.79
N SER A 55 -12.72 -7.47 -2.03
CA SER A 55 -13.74 -8.45 -2.42
C SER A 55 -15.02 -8.15 -1.68
N LEU A 56 -16.15 -8.13 -2.38
CA LEU A 56 -17.44 -7.71 -1.83
C LEU A 56 -18.43 -8.87 -1.79
N SER A 57 -19.26 -8.89 -0.75
CA SER A 57 -20.41 -9.78 -0.64
C SER A 57 -21.48 -9.12 0.21
N ALA A 58 -22.75 -9.43 -0.07
CA ALA A 58 -23.87 -9.00 0.77
C ALA A 58 -24.75 -10.18 1.15
N SER A 59 -25.52 -10.01 2.22
CA SER A 59 -26.46 -11.01 2.71
C SER A 59 -27.76 -10.35 3.13
N ASN A 60 -28.88 -11.04 2.93
CA ASN A 60 -30.22 -10.60 3.28
C ASN A 60 -30.56 -9.22 2.66
N LEU A 61 -30.19 -9.02 1.40
CA LEU A 61 -30.63 -7.85 0.66
C LEU A 61 -32.14 -7.84 0.56
N ARG A 62 -32.71 -6.62 0.55
CA ARG A 62 -34.14 -6.44 0.40
C ARG A 62 -34.56 -6.90 -1.00
N ASP A 63 -35.58 -7.73 -1.04
CA ASP A 63 -36.23 -8.07 -2.30
C ASP A 63 -37.06 -6.87 -2.77
N LEU A 64 -36.71 -6.35 -3.93
CA LEU A 64 -37.38 -5.21 -4.54
C LEU A 64 -38.19 -5.61 -5.79
N ASP A 65 -38.07 -6.88 -6.20
CA ASP A 65 -38.74 -7.40 -7.37
C ASP A 65 -40.09 -8.04 -7.01
N ILE A 66 -41.04 -7.98 -7.95
CA ILE A 66 -42.41 -8.48 -7.73
C ILE A 66 -42.53 -9.96 -8.12
N THR A 67 -41.81 -10.37 -9.16
CA THR A 67 -41.91 -11.71 -9.78
C THR A 67 -40.61 -12.51 -9.74
N SER A 68 -39.53 -11.90 -9.25
CA SER A 68 -38.15 -12.43 -9.20
C SER A 68 -37.50 -12.04 -7.87
N LYS A 69 -36.26 -12.47 -7.66
CA LYS A 69 -35.38 -11.86 -6.64
C LYS A 69 -34.63 -10.70 -7.27
N SER A 70 -34.26 -9.72 -6.47
CA SER A 70 -33.39 -8.61 -6.90
C SER A 70 -32.11 -9.05 -7.64
N ASP A 71 -31.66 -8.18 -8.56
CA ASP A 71 -30.39 -8.29 -9.30
C ASP A 71 -29.34 -7.30 -8.76
N PRO A 72 -28.64 -7.59 -7.65
CA PRO A 72 -27.77 -6.62 -6.97
C PRO A 72 -26.43 -6.34 -7.68
N MET A 73 -25.97 -5.09 -7.51
CA MET A 73 -24.69 -4.55 -7.98
C MET A 73 -24.13 -3.57 -6.93
N ALA A 74 -22.84 -3.64 -6.64
CA ALA A 74 -22.16 -2.72 -5.73
C ALA A 74 -21.34 -1.68 -6.52
N VAL A 75 -21.33 -0.44 -6.03
CA VAL A 75 -20.49 0.64 -6.53
C VAL A 75 -19.75 1.23 -5.34
N LEU A 76 -18.43 1.33 -5.44
CA LEU A 76 -17.58 1.87 -4.38
C LEU A 76 -17.21 3.31 -4.70
N TYR A 77 -17.46 4.22 -3.78
CA TYR A 77 -17.06 5.61 -3.87
C TYR A 77 -15.98 5.94 -2.84
N VAL A 78 -15.07 6.83 -3.19
CA VAL A 78 -14.19 7.50 -2.22
C VAL A 78 -14.68 8.92 -1.98
N LYS A 79 -14.84 9.28 -0.71
CA LYS A 79 -15.17 10.64 -0.31
C LYS A 79 -13.91 11.46 -0.15
N LYS A 80 -13.73 12.44 -1.03
CA LYS A 80 -12.65 13.43 -0.98
C LYS A 80 -12.86 14.44 0.15
N MET A 81 -11.81 15.19 0.48
CA MET A 81 -11.84 16.21 1.53
C MET A 81 -12.80 17.37 1.22
N ASP A 82 -13.05 17.64 -0.07
CA ASP A 82 -14.03 18.60 -0.57
C ASP A 82 -15.49 18.11 -0.44
N GLY A 83 -15.69 16.86 0.00
CA GLY A 83 -17.00 16.22 0.12
C GLY A 83 -17.50 15.57 -1.18
N THR A 84 -16.74 15.67 -2.28
CA THR A 84 -17.09 15.04 -3.55
C THR A 84 -16.90 13.54 -3.46
N LEU A 85 -17.82 12.78 -4.06
CA LEU A 85 -17.71 11.33 -4.22
C LEU A 85 -17.10 11.01 -5.59
N GLU A 86 -16.02 10.25 -5.59
CA GLU A 86 -15.40 9.71 -6.80
C GLU A 86 -15.63 8.21 -6.88
N GLU A 87 -16.15 7.71 -8.00
CA GLU A 87 -16.37 6.28 -8.24
C GLU A 87 -15.01 5.57 -8.39
N LEU A 88 -14.70 4.67 -7.48
CA LEU A 88 -13.49 3.83 -7.55
C LEU A 88 -13.70 2.63 -8.47
N GLY A 89 -14.91 2.08 -8.47
CA GLY A 89 -15.23 0.90 -9.24
C GLY A 89 -16.64 0.39 -8.99
N ARG A 90 -17.06 -0.51 -9.88
CA ARG A 90 -18.38 -1.12 -9.90
C ARG A 90 -18.22 -2.61 -10.16
N THR A 91 -18.99 -3.42 -9.43
CA THR A 91 -19.01 -4.88 -9.60
C THR A 91 -19.94 -5.28 -10.74
N GLU A 92 -19.91 -6.56 -11.10
CA GLU A 92 -20.92 -7.15 -11.95
C GLU A 92 -22.32 -7.14 -11.30
N VAL A 93 -23.34 -7.29 -12.14
CA VAL A 93 -24.72 -7.53 -11.70
C VAL A 93 -24.92 -9.02 -11.50
N ILE A 94 -25.31 -9.44 -10.30
CA ILE A 94 -25.65 -10.84 -10.01
C ILE A 94 -27.16 -11.00 -10.15
N LEU A 95 -27.60 -11.92 -11.00
CA LEU A 95 -29.02 -12.13 -11.26
C LEU A 95 -29.69 -12.95 -10.16
N ASN A 96 -30.90 -12.57 -9.77
CA ASN A 96 -31.82 -13.29 -8.90
C ASN A 96 -31.20 -13.74 -7.55
N SER A 97 -30.50 -12.86 -6.85
CA SER A 97 -29.85 -13.19 -5.58
C SER A 97 -30.00 -12.11 -4.52
N LEU A 98 -30.42 -12.50 -3.31
CA LEU A 98 -30.42 -11.64 -2.13
C LEU A 98 -29.14 -11.78 -1.29
N ASN A 99 -28.28 -12.73 -1.67
CA ASN A 99 -26.99 -12.99 -1.02
C ASN A 99 -25.87 -12.99 -2.08
N PRO A 100 -25.62 -11.87 -2.77
CA PRO A 100 -24.60 -11.82 -3.81
C PRO A 100 -23.19 -11.94 -3.22
N ALA A 101 -22.34 -12.70 -3.91
CA ALA A 101 -20.90 -12.68 -3.73
C ALA A 101 -20.28 -12.32 -5.09
N TRP A 102 -19.76 -11.09 -5.19
CA TRP A 102 -19.19 -10.58 -6.42
C TRP A 102 -17.77 -11.14 -6.63
N ILE A 103 -17.47 -11.49 -7.87
CA ILE A 103 -16.18 -12.04 -8.31
C ILE A 103 -15.23 -10.90 -8.62
N ASP A 104 -15.73 -9.80 -9.19
CA ASP A 104 -14.90 -8.65 -9.55
C ASP A 104 -14.38 -7.96 -8.29
N LYS A 105 -13.05 -7.78 -8.26
CA LYS A 105 -12.35 -7.13 -7.16
C LYS A 105 -12.06 -5.68 -7.50
N ILE A 106 -12.24 -4.79 -6.53
CA ILE A 106 -11.92 -3.38 -6.69
C ILE A 106 -10.52 -3.13 -6.14
N HIS A 107 -9.63 -2.61 -7.01
CA HIS A 107 -8.26 -2.27 -6.62
C HIS A 107 -8.19 -0.85 -6.06
N VAL A 108 -7.54 -0.68 -4.91
CA VAL A 108 -7.37 0.63 -4.26
C VAL A 108 -5.91 0.84 -3.89
N ALA A 109 -5.40 2.04 -4.13
CA ALA A 109 -4.09 2.45 -3.63
C ALA A 109 -4.22 2.86 -2.15
N TYR A 110 -3.68 2.05 -1.24
CA TYR A 110 -3.65 2.33 0.19
C TYR A 110 -2.54 3.33 0.53
N GLN A 111 -2.94 4.44 1.15
CA GLN A 111 -2.06 5.50 1.63
C GLN A 111 -2.17 5.56 3.15
N PHE A 112 -1.09 5.23 3.87
CA PHE A 112 -1.13 5.09 5.33
C PHE A 112 -1.33 6.43 6.04
N GLU A 113 -0.94 7.53 5.38
CA GLU A 113 -0.98 8.88 5.90
C GLU A 113 -2.35 9.58 5.76
N ILE A 114 -3.27 9.01 4.98
CA ILE A 114 -4.55 9.63 4.64
C ILE A 114 -5.73 8.75 5.07
N VAL A 115 -6.76 9.38 5.66
CA VAL A 115 -8.04 8.71 5.91
C VAL A 115 -8.82 8.63 4.60
N GLN A 116 -8.90 7.43 4.04
CA GLN A 116 -9.62 7.14 2.79
C GLN A 116 -11.05 6.66 3.14
N ASN A 117 -12.01 7.58 3.18
CA ASN A 117 -13.41 7.25 3.48
C ASN A 117 -14.07 6.60 2.27
N LEU A 118 -14.41 5.33 2.39
CA LEU A 118 -15.13 4.56 1.37
C LEU A 118 -16.63 4.55 1.68
N VAL A 119 -17.46 4.75 0.65
CA VAL A 119 -18.92 4.82 0.71
C VAL A 119 -19.54 3.87 -0.31
#